data_AF-A0AAD9PG69-F1
#
_entry.id   AF-A0AAD9PG69-F1
#
_cell.length_a   1.000
_cell.length_b   1.000
_cell.length_c   1.000
_cell.angle_alpha   90.00
_cell.angle_beta   90.00
_cell.angle_gamma   90.00
#
_symmetry.space_group_name_H-M   'P 1'
#
loop_
_entity.id
_entity.type
_entity.pdbx_description
1 polymer ?
#
loop_
_entity_poly.entity_id
_entity_poly.type
_entity_poly.pdbx_seq_one_letter_code
_entity_poly.pdbx_strand_id
1 'polypeptide(L)'
;MHAGGKKPPDLVGQDAPGGVLPHINREINNHMVRTYKRKTQRGAYGDAILKAALLALEEQPLKTVSRLYHVPARTLRRHRDNRVATRDAHALGPMKTALPAAAESILRDHIAYMEKCLYGLTDDY
;
A
#
# COMPACT_ATOMS: atom_id res chain seq x y z
N MET A 1 -6.18 22.10 58.32
CA MET A 1 -5.97 21.33 57.07
C MET A 1 -5.13 22.16 56.12
N HIS A 2 -3.81 21.92 56.09
CA HIS A 2 -2.88 22.45 55.08
C HIS A 2 -1.60 21.62 55.11
N ALA A 3 -1.20 21.06 53.97
CA ALA A 3 0.20 20.84 53.59
C ALA A 3 0.25 20.58 52.08
N GLY A 4 1.03 21.40 51.37
CA GLY A 4 1.16 21.41 49.92
C GLY A 4 1.91 20.20 49.36
N GLY A 5 1.43 19.70 48.23
CA GLY A 5 2.13 18.70 47.42
C GLY A 5 3.17 19.37 46.52
N LYS A 6 4.45 19.05 46.73
CA LYS A 6 5.54 19.38 45.79
C LYS A 6 5.50 18.39 44.62
N LYS A 7 5.29 18.87 43.39
CA LYS A 7 5.57 18.09 42.17
C LYS A 7 7.09 17.98 41.96
N PRO A 8 7.63 16.80 41.62
CA PRO A 8 9.03 16.67 41.22
C PRO A 8 9.23 17.17 39.76
N PRO A 9 10.45 17.61 39.41
CA PRO A 9 10.76 18.31 38.17
C PRO A 9 10.85 17.39 36.94
N ASP A 10 10.56 17.98 35.78
CA ASP A 10 10.60 17.37 34.46
C ASP A 10 11.98 16.78 34.13
N LEU A 11 12.01 15.48 33.80
CA LEU A 11 13.19 14.83 33.22
C LEU A 11 13.09 14.90 31.69
N VAL A 12 13.90 15.83 31.17
CA VAL A 12 14.30 15.98 29.77
C VAL A 12 15.05 14.74 29.29
N GLY A 13 14.81 14.34 28.03
CA GLY A 13 15.76 13.62 27.20
C GLY A 13 15.51 12.12 27.04
N GLN A 14 14.70 11.75 26.04
CA GLN A 14 14.99 10.57 25.21
C GLN A 14 14.76 10.93 23.75
N ASP A 15 15.88 10.94 23.04
CA ASP A 15 16.05 11.34 21.65
C ASP A 15 15.41 10.32 20.71
N ALA A 16 14.36 10.75 20.00
CA ALA A 16 13.99 10.15 18.73
C ALA A 16 14.42 11.14 17.64
N PRO A 17 15.55 10.93 16.94
CA PRO A 17 15.85 11.73 15.76
C PRO A 17 14.79 11.35 14.71
N GLY A 18 13.88 12.24 14.34
CA GLY A 18 14.20 13.52 13.72
C GLY A 18 13.70 13.36 12.29
N GLY A 19 12.60 14.05 11.97
CA GLY A 19 11.76 13.75 10.82
C GLY A 19 12.50 13.88 9.50
N VAL A 20 12.59 12.76 8.77
CA VAL A 20 12.99 12.75 7.37
C VAL A 20 11.88 13.37 6.53
N LEU A 21 12.20 14.38 5.73
CA LEU A 21 11.25 15.05 4.85
C LEU A 21 10.45 14.01 4.03
N PRO A 22 9.12 13.93 4.19
CA PRO A 22 8.32 12.88 3.57
C PRO A 22 8.21 13.01 2.04
N HIS A 23 8.81 14.02 1.41
CA HIS A 23 8.60 14.32 -0.01
C HIS A 23 9.58 13.58 -0.94
N ILE A 24 10.88 13.55 -0.63
CA ILE A 24 11.91 12.94 -1.50
C ILE A 24 11.84 11.42 -1.47
N ASN A 25 11.72 10.84 -0.27
CA ASN A 25 11.47 9.41 -0.11
C ASN A 25 10.14 8.99 -0.76
N ARG A 26 9.13 9.85 -0.76
CA ARG A 26 7.85 9.56 -1.43
C ARG A 26 7.97 9.54 -2.95
N GLU A 27 8.82 10.37 -3.55
CA GLU A 27 9.02 10.37 -5.00
C GLU A 27 9.81 9.15 -5.46
N ILE A 28 10.96 8.85 -4.85
CA ILE A 28 11.74 7.63 -5.17
C ILE A 28 10.89 6.38 -4.94
N ASN A 29 10.14 6.33 -3.82
CA ASN A 29 9.20 5.25 -3.58
C ASN A 29 8.09 5.19 -4.61
N ASN A 30 7.59 6.30 -5.15
CA ASN A 30 6.55 6.31 -6.20
C ASN A 30 7.07 5.90 -7.60
N HIS A 31 8.37 5.95 -7.85
CA HIS A 31 8.96 5.61 -9.15
C HIS A 31 9.26 4.11 -9.34
N MET A 32 9.32 3.34 -8.25
CA MET A 32 9.58 1.91 -8.34
C MET A 32 8.37 1.14 -8.85
N VAL A 33 8.59 0.17 -9.75
CA VAL A 33 7.51 -0.67 -10.33
C VAL A 33 6.65 -1.33 -9.24
N ARG A 34 7.26 -1.72 -8.11
CA ARG A 34 6.58 -2.36 -6.98
C ARG A 34 5.53 -1.48 -6.30
N THR A 35 5.66 -0.17 -6.38
CA THR A 35 4.75 0.76 -5.73
C THR A 35 3.68 1.27 -6.68
N TYR A 36 3.64 0.77 -7.92
CA TYR A 36 2.58 1.10 -8.86
C TYR A 36 1.23 0.82 -8.23
N LYS A 37 0.37 1.84 -8.24
CA LYS A 37 -1.01 1.75 -7.76
C LYS A 37 -1.95 1.89 -8.95
N ARG A 38 -3.00 1.05 -8.99
CA ARG A 38 -4.08 1.25 -9.95
C ARG A 38 -4.75 2.58 -9.65
N LYS A 39 -5.01 3.37 -10.70
CA LYS A 39 -5.79 4.61 -10.59
C LYS A 39 -7.24 4.36 -10.19
N THR A 40 -7.79 3.19 -10.53
CA THR A 40 -9.21 2.87 -10.33
C THR A 40 -9.41 1.89 -9.17
N GLN A 41 -10.52 2.07 -8.45
CA GLN A 41 -11.01 1.15 -7.42
C GLN A 41 -11.75 -0.06 -8.02
N ARG A 42 -11.74 -0.22 -9.34
CA ARG A 42 -12.38 -1.37 -9.99
C ARG A 42 -11.66 -2.65 -9.55
N GLY A 43 -12.43 -3.58 -8.99
CA GLY A 43 -11.89 -4.82 -8.42
C GLY A 43 -11.45 -4.73 -6.95
N ALA A 44 -11.74 -3.63 -6.26
CA ALA A 44 -11.38 -3.45 -4.85
C ALA A 44 -12.06 -4.41 -3.86
N TYR A 45 -13.08 -5.17 -4.31
CA TYR A 45 -13.75 -6.19 -3.51
C TYR A 45 -12.82 -7.35 -3.13
N GLY A 46 -11.68 -7.54 -3.81
CA GLY A 46 -10.70 -8.57 -3.46
C GLY A 46 -11.04 -9.96 -4.01
N ASP A 47 -10.00 -10.74 -4.29
CA ASP A 47 -10.12 -12.02 -5.00
C ASP A 47 -10.86 -13.09 -4.20
N ALA A 48 -10.71 -13.10 -2.87
CA ALA A 48 -11.42 -14.03 -1.99
C ALA A 48 -12.94 -13.82 -2.02
N ILE A 49 -13.38 -12.55 -1.94
CA ILE A 49 -14.81 -12.19 -1.98
C ILE A 49 -15.38 -12.51 -3.36
N LEU A 50 -14.64 -12.23 -4.44
CA LEU A 50 -15.09 -12.57 -5.79
C LEU A 50 -15.28 -14.08 -5.96
N LYS A 51 -14.34 -14.90 -5.49
CA LYS A 51 -14.45 -16.37 -5.55
C LYS A 51 -15.66 -16.86 -4.75
N ALA A 52 -15.84 -16.38 -3.53
CA ALA A 52 -17.00 -16.73 -2.70
C ALA A 52 -18.33 -16.33 -3.37
N ALA A 53 -18.39 -15.14 -3.98
CA ALA A 53 -19.58 -14.67 -4.69
C ALA A 53 -19.88 -15.52 -5.94
N LEU A 54 -18.85 -16.01 -6.65
CA LEU A 54 -19.05 -16.89 -7.81
C LEU A 54 -19.55 -18.27 -7.40
N LEU A 55 -19.10 -18.81 -6.27
CA LEU A 55 -19.63 -20.07 -5.72
C LEU A 55 -21.09 -19.91 -5.25
N ALA A 56 -21.40 -18.81 -4.56
CA ALA A 56 -22.78 -18.53 -4.12
C ALA A 56 -23.77 -18.35 -5.30
N LEU A 57 -23.27 -18.03 -6.49
CA LEU A 57 -24.05 -17.89 -7.72
C LEU A 57 -24.57 -19.22 -8.28
N GLU A 58 -24.05 -20.35 -7.82
CA GLU A 58 -24.55 -21.69 -8.16
C GLU A 58 -25.90 -21.95 -7.47
N GLU A 59 -26.08 -21.42 -6.26
CA GLU A 59 -27.25 -21.68 -5.40
C GLU A 59 -28.24 -20.50 -5.34
N GLN A 60 -27.77 -19.26 -5.61
CA GLN A 60 -28.56 -18.05 -5.41
C GLN A 60 -28.64 -17.16 -6.65
N PRO A 61 -29.75 -16.39 -6.80
CA PRO A 61 -29.91 -15.49 -7.93
C PRO A 61 -28.92 -14.32 -7.88
N LEU A 62 -28.46 -13.89 -9.06
CA LEU A 62 -27.45 -12.86 -9.26
C LEU A 62 -27.68 -11.57 -8.46
N LYS A 63 -28.94 -11.13 -8.34
CA LYS A 63 -29.30 -9.89 -7.61
C LYS A 63 -29.07 -10.02 -6.10
N THR A 64 -29.31 -11.20 -5.54
CA THR A 64 -29.09 -11.50 -4.12
C THR A 64 -27.61 -11.56 -3.81
N VAL A 65 -26.85 -12.33 -4.59
CA VAL A 65 -25.38 -12.44 -4.46
C VAL A 65 -24.71 -11.07 -4.61
N SER A 66 -25.16 -10.26 -5.58
CA SER A 66 -24.61 -8.91 -5.77
C SER A 66 -24.79 -8.01 -4.55
N ARG A 67 -25.92 -8.12 -3.84
CA ARG A 67 -26.17 -7.38 -2.61
C ARG A 67 -25.36 -7.91 -1.45
N LEU A 68 -25.27 -9.24 -1.30
CA LEU A 68 -24.60 -9.91 -0.18
C LEU A 68 -23.09 -9.68 -0.18
N TYR A 69 -22.45 -9.76 -1.35
CA TYR A 69 -20.99 -9.64 -1.48
C TYR A 69 -20.54 -8.25 -1.91
N HIS A 70 -21.46 -7.30 -2.07
CA HIS A 70 -21.20 -5.94 -2.57
C HIS A 70 -20.44 -5.89 -3.92
N VAL A 71 -20.54 -6.95 -4.73
CA VAL A 71 -19.96 -7.00 -6.07
C VAL A 71 -21.04 -6.64 -7.09
N PRO A 72 -20.79 -5.73 -8.04
CA PRO A 72 -21.80 -5.37 -9.04
C PRO A 72 -22.26 -6.58 -9.88
N ALA A 73 -23.56 -6.73 -10.07
CA ALA A 73 -24.15 -7.84 -10.84
C ALA A 73 -23.54 -8.00 -12.25
N ARG A 74 -23.24 -6.88 -12.92
CA ARG A 74 -22.57 -6.89 -14.24
C ARG A 74 -21.17 -7.49 -14.18
N THR A 75 -20.44 -7.24 -13.10
CA THR A 75 -19.09 -7.78 -12.85
C THR A 75 -19.17 -9.28 -12.61
N LEU A 76 -20.08 -9.72 -11.72
CA LEU A 76 -20.31 -11.14 -11.45
C LEU A 76 -20.69 -11.92 -12.70
N ARG A 77 -21.64 -11.41 -13.51
CA ARG A 77 -22.03 -12.02 -14.79
C ARG A 77 -20.85 -12.16 -15.75
N ARG A 78 -20.01 -11.13 -15.85
CA ARG A 78 -18.81 -11.17 -16.70
C ARG A 78 -17.78 -12.20 -16.26
N HIS A 79 -17.59 -12.37 -14.95
CA HIS A 79 -16.68 -13.39 -14.41
C HIS A 79 -17.25 -14.80 -14.57
N ARG A 80 -18.54 -15.01 -14.32
CA ARG A 80 -19.24 -16.28 -14.58
C ARG A 80 -19.12 -16.71 -16.04
N ASP A 81 -19.33 -15.76 -16.96
CA ASP A 81 -19.25 -16.02 -18.40
C ASP A 81 -17.77 -16.05 -18.91
N ASN A 82 -16.77 -16.02 -18.01
CA ASN A 82 -15.33 -16.01 -18.31
C ASN A 82 -14.87 -14.90 -19.28
N ARG A 83 -15.57 -13.77 -19.31
CA ARG A 83 -15.30 -12.65 -20.25
C ARG A 83 -14.33 -11.61 -19.70
N VAL A 84 -13.79 -11.82 -18.50
CA VAL A 84 -12.91 -10.87 -17.81
C VAL A 84 -11.83 -11.64 -17.05
N ALA A 85 -10.57 -11.25 -17.25
CA ALA A 85 -9.44 -11.75 -16.47
C ALA A 85 -9.47 -11.19 -15.04
N THR A 86 -8.88 -11.93 -14.10
CA THR A 86 -8.78 -11.51 -12.70
C THR A 86 -7.95 -10.23 -12.56
N ARG A 87 -8.23 -9.46 -11.50
CA ARG A 87 -7.60 -8.15 -11.29
C ARG A 87 -6.08 -8.24 -11.22
N ASP A 88 -5.56 -9.34 -10.67
CA ASP A 88 -4.14 -9.54 -10.41
C ASP A 88 -3.40 -10.18 -11.60
N ALA A 89 -4.13 -10.71 -12.59
CA ALA A 89 -3.52 -11.23 -13.82
C ALA A 89 -2.92 -10.11 -14.70
N HIS A 90 -3.36 -8.86 -14.52
CA HIS A 90 -2.90 -7.74 -15.33
C HIS A 90 -1.75 -7.00 -14.66
N ALA A 91 -0.57 -7.04 -15.28
CA ALA A 91 0.55 -6.17 -14.91
C ALA A 91 0.12 -4.69 -14.90
N LEU A 92 0.62 -3.93 -13.93
CA LEU A 92 0.28 -2.51 -13.74
C LEU A 92 0.98 -1.57 -14.72
N GLY A 93 1.83 -2.11 -15.59
CA GLY A 93 2.57 -1.42 -16.63
C GLY A 93 3.45 -2.39 -17.42
N PRO A 94 4.21 -1.89 -18.42
CA PRO A 94 5.12 -2.71 -19.21
C PRO A 94 6.37 -3.14 -18.42
N MET A 95 6.73 -2.39 -17.38
CA MET A 95 7.92 -2.64 -16.57
C MET A 95 7.70 -3.80 -15.61
N LYS A 96 8.75 -4.61 -15.40
CA LYS A 96 8.78 -5.74 -14.46
C LYS A 96 9.86 -5.50 -13.42
N THR A 97 9.69 -6.07 -12.23
CA THR A 97 10.72 -6.05 -11.19
C THR A 97 11.86 -6.98 -11.60
N ALA A 98 13.05 -6.44 -11.85
CA ALA A 98 14.23 -7.24 -12.18
C ALA A 98 14.93 -7.79 -10.93
N LEU A 99 14.80 -7.10 -9.79
CA LEU A 99 15.48 -7.43 -8.55
C LEU A 99 14.50 -7.90 -7.47
N PRO A 100 14.92 -8.72 -6.49
CA PRO A 100 14.14 -8.99 -5.28
C PRO A 100 13.88 -7.73 -4.45
N ALA A 101 12.80 -7.70 -3.68
CA ALA A 101 12.43 -6.52 -2.88
C ALA A 101 13.50 -6.12 -1.85
N ALA A 102 14.14 -7.11 -1.23
CA ALA A 102 15.22 -6.87 -0.28
C ALA A 102 16.44 -6.21 -0.96
N ALA A 103 16.84 -6.71 -2.14
CA ALA A 103 17.96 -6.16 -2.89
C ALA A 103 17.69 -4.72 -3.36
N GLU A 104 16.46 -4.42 -3.79
CA GLU A 104 16.08 -3.06 -4.16
C GLU A 104 16.13 -2.10 -2.98
N SER A 105 15.75 -2.54 -1.77
CA SER A 105 15.84 -1.67 -0.59
C SER A 105 17.29 -1.36 -0.24
N ILE A 106 18.16 -2.37 -0.23
CA ILE A 106 19.58 -2.18 0.05
C ILE A 106 20.19 -1.20 -0.95
N LEU A 107 19.87 -1.34 -2.25
CA LEU A 107 20.39 -0.44 -3.27
C LEU A 107 19.89 0.99 -3.09
N ARG A 108 18.61 1.19 -2.78
CA ARG A 108 18.06 2.52 -2.47
C ARG A 108 18.79 3.16 -1.30
N ASP A 109 18.95 2.44 -0.20
CA ASP A 109 19.59 2.95 1.01
C ASP A 109 21.07 3.29 0.73
N HIS A 110 21.73 2.47 -0.08
CA HIS A 110 23.12 2.71 -0.51
C HIS A 110 23.24 3.94 -1.42
N ILE A 111 22.32 4.14 -2.37
CA ILE A 111 22.31 5.32 -3.24
C ILE A 111 22.08 6.59 -2.42
N ALA A 112 21.10 6.58 -1.51
CA ALA A 112 20.84 7.72 -0.63
C ALA A 112 22.05 8.06 0.25
N TYR A 113 22.74 7.03 0.77
CA TYR A 113 23.98 7.22 1.51
C TYR A 113 25.09 7.84 0.64
N MET A 114 25.28 7.35 -0.59
CA MET A 114 26.25 7.92 -1.52
C MET A 114 25.93 9.38 -1.86
N GLU A 115 24.67 9.71 -2.14
CA GLU A 115 24.23 11.08 -2.43
C GLU A 115 24.56 12.04 -1.28
N LYS A 116 24.32 11.61 -0.03
CA LYS A 116 24.70 12.36 1.17
C LYS A 116 26.21 12.58 1.24
N CYS A 117 27.01 11.54 1.01
CA CYS A 117 28.47 11.64 1.08
C CYS A 117 29.08 12.50 -0.04
N LEU A 118 28.52 12.43 -1.25
CA LEU A 118 29.07 13.10 -2.44
C LEU A 118 28.63 14.56 -2.56
N TYR A 119 27.38 14.86 -2.21
CA TYR A 119 26.79 16.19 -2.44
C TYR A 119 26.52 16.96 -1.15
N GLY A 120 26.79 16.36 0.02
CA GLY A 120 26.59 17.01 1.31
C GLY A 120 25.13 17.35 1.59
N LEU A 121 24.19 16.68 0.92
CA LEU A 121 22.76 16.85 1.16
C LEU A 121 22.45 16.35 2.57
N THR A 122 22.36 17.27 3.54
CA THR A 122 21.86 17.00 4.88
C THR A 122 20.35 17.22 4.89
N ASP A 123 19.63 16.34 5.59
CA ASP A 123 18.18 16.44 5.85
C ASP A 123 17.84 17.62 6.79
N ASP A 124 18.50 18.77 6.63
CA ASP A 124 18.19 19.98 7.38
C ASP A 124 17.14 20.78 6.59
N TYR A 125 15.85 20.47 6.78
CA TYR A 125 14.69 21.41 6.77
C TYR A 125 13.39 20.69 7.16
#